data_AF-A0AAV9GAC0-F1
#
_entry.id   AF-A0AAV9GAC0-F1
#
_cell.length_a   1.000
_cell.length_b   1.000
_cell.length_c   1.000
_cell.angle_alpha   90.00
_cell.angle_beta   90.00
_cell.angle_gamma   90.00
#
_symmetry.space_group_name_H-M   'P 1'
#
loop_
_entity.id
_entity.type
_entity.pdbx_description
1 polymer ?
#
loop_
_entity_poly.entity_id
_entity_poly.type
_entity_poly.pdbx_seq_one_letter_code
_entity_poly.pdbx_strand_id
1 'polypeptide(L)'
;MAGISNDALKAAKARLDGHMDALRKATPGGGAYFNEGDGQERGWQEVFFGGSYRRLVGVKKEWDPRGVFWAATTPGSEGWGVEGVEEGGGSDAGWEVVSGLMGWVLAEAAKACETGAASG
;
A
#
# COMPACT_ATOMS: atom_id res chain seq x y z
N MET A 1 2.73 3.25 29.90
CA MET A 1 3.81 3.63 28.96
C MET A 1 3.44 5.00 28.39
N ALA A 2 4.30 6.02 28.50
CA ALA A 2 4.08 7.25 27.75
C ALA A 2 4.34 6.96 26.26
N GLY A 3 3.43 7.40 25.38
CA GLY A 3 3.60 7.26 23.94
C GLY A 3 4.84 8.01 23.44
N ILE A 4 5.36 7.59 22.28
CA ILE A 4 6.43 8.32 21.61
C ILE A 4 5.94 9.72 21.20
N SER A 5 6.77 10.76 21.38
CA SER A 5 6.39 12.13 21.00
C SER A 5 6.39 12.31 19.48
N ASN A 6 5.57 13.24 19.00
CA ASN A 6 5.53 13.60 17.57
C ASN A 6 6.91 14.04 17.04
N ASP A 7 7.71 14.73 17.87
CA ASP A 7 9.07 15.12 17.48
C ASP A 7 10.01 13.93 17.37
N ALA A 8 9.88 12.93 18.26
CA ALA A 8 10.63 11.70 18.15
C ALA A 8 10.24 10.88 16.90
N LEU A 9 8.96 10.87 16.53
CA LEU A 9 8.47 10.27 15.27
C LEU A 9 9.07 10.97 14.04
N LYS A 10 9.03 12.31 13.99
CA LYS A 10 9.62 13.10 12.91
C LYS A 10 11.13 12.84 12.79
N ALA A 11 11.85 12.78 13.92
CA ALA A 11 13.27 12.50 13.92
C ALA A 11 13.57 11.08 13.42
N ALA A 12 12.77 10.08 13.81
CA ALA A 12 12.91 8.72 13.29
C ALA A 12 12.67 8.65 11.78
N LYS A 13 11.63 9.32 11.28
CA LYS A 13 11.35 9.42 9.84
C LYS A 13 12.49 10.06 9.07
N ALA A 14 13.05 11.16 9.57
CA ALA A 14 14.19 11.82 8.92
C ALA A 14 15.42 10.90 8.82
N ARG A 15 15.67 10.03 9.80
CA ARG A 15 16.74 9.04 9.74
C ARG A 15 16.46 7.98 8.67
N LEU A 16 15.24 7.45 8.63
CA LEU A 16 14.82 6.49 7.60
C LEU A 16 15.00 7.10 6.20
N ASP A 17 14.54 8.33 6.01
CA ASP A 17 14.70 9.05 4.73
C ASP A 17 16.16 9.15 4.30
N GLY A 18 17.07 9.48 5.24
CA GLY A 18 18.50 9.53 4.96
C GLY A 18 19.09 8.19 4.52
N HIS A 19 18.64 7.08 5.11
CA HIS A 19 19.03 5.74 4.68
C HIS A 19 18.47 5.39 3.29
N MET A 20 17.20 5.70 3.04
CA MET A 20 16.57 5.43 1.75
C MET A 20 17.17 6.28 0.62
N ASP A 21 17.58 7.51 0.89
CA ASP A 21 18.27 8.35 -0.10
C ASP A 21 19.60 7.76 -0.54
N ALA A 22 20.35 7.12 0.36
CA ALA A 22 21.58 6.41 0.00
C ALA A 22 21.28 5.22 -0.92
N LEU A 23 20.22 4.46 -0.63
CA LEU A 23 19.79 3.33 -1.47
C LEU A 23 19.34 3.80 -2.86
N ARG A 24 18.51 4.86 -2.95
CA ARG A 24 18.06 5.43 -4.24
C ARG A 24 19.22 5.87 -5.12
N LYS A 25 20.27 6.47 -4.53
CA LYS A 25 21.49 6.85 -5.25
C LYS A 25 22.28 5.63 -5.74
N ALA A 26 22.29 4.55 -4.97
CA ALA A 26 22.97 3.31 -5.34
C ALA A 26 22.22 2.51 -6.42
N THR A 27 20.90 2.68 -6.53
CA THR A 27 20.05 1.95 -7.50
C THR A 27 19.21 2.89 -8.39
N PRO A 28 19.83 3.65 -9.31
CA PRO A 28 19.08 4.50 -10.23
C PRO A 28 18.10 3.71 -11.09
N GLY A 29 16.85 4.18 -11.19
CA GLY A 29 15.78 3.48 -11.92
C GLY A 29 15.20 2.27 -11.16
N GLY A 30 15.68 1.99 -9.95
CA GLY A 30 15.07 1.01 -9.06
C GLY A 30 13.74 1.49 -8.47
N GLY A 31 13.02 0.56 -7.86
CA GLY A 31 11.80 0.82 -7.10
C GLY A 31 11.89 0.25 -5.68
N ALA A 32 10.77 0.20 -4.99
CA ALA A 32 10.65 -0.47 -3.71
C ALA A 32 9.49 -1.48 -3.74
N TYR A 33 9.60 -2.52 -2.92
CA TYR A 33 8.56 -3.52 -2.80
C TYR A 33 7.41 -2.97 -1.96
N PHE A 34 6.23 -2.81 -2.57
CA PHE A 34 5.06 -2.16 -1.94
C PHE A 34 4.70 -2.74 -0.56
N ASN A 35 4.73 -4.06 -0.40
CA ASN A 35 4.31 -4.72 0.84
C ASN A 35 5.27 -4.49 2.02
N GLU A 36 6.50 -4.03 1.78
CA GLU A 36 7.51 -3.73 2.79
C GLU A 36 8.01 -2.27 2.69
N GLY A 37 7.28 -1.45 1.92
CA GLY A 37 7.63 -0.08 1.63
C GLY A 37 7.23 0.88 2.75
N ASP A 38 7.86 2.05 2.75
CA ASP A 38 7.43 3.14 3.62
C ASP A 38 6.05 3.67 3.17
N GLY A 39 5.06 3.63 4.06
CA GLY A 39 3.72 4.18 3.81
C GLY A 39 3.71 5.69 3.57
N GLN A 40 4.82 6.39 3.83
CA GLN A 40 5.03 7.80 3.53
C GLN A 40 6.08 8.03 2.43
N GLU A 41 6.31 7.03 1.56
CA GLU A 41 7.25 7.12 0.44
C GLU A 41 6.87 8.27 -0.52
N ARG A 42 7.88 9.05 -0.91
CA ARG A 42 7.72 10.17 -1.83
C ARG A 42 7.66 9.64 -3.26
N GLY A 43 6.64 10.07 -4.02
CA GLY A 43 6.45 9.57 -5.38
C GLY A 43 6.15 8.07 -5.43
N TRP A 44 5.47 7.55 -4.40
CA TRP A 44 5.12 6.15 -4.23
C TRP A 44 4.45 5.52 -5.47
N GLN A 45 3.75 6.31 -6.30
CA GLN A 45 3.16 5.81 -7.54
C GLN A 45 4.22 5.19 -8.47
N GLU A 46 5.34 5.90 -8.66
CA GLU A 46 6.43 5.45 -9.52
C GLU A 46 7.27 4.39 -8.78
N VAL A 47 7.59 4.64 -7.51
CA VAL A 47 8.47 3.77 -6.72
C VAL A 47 7.89 2.37 -6.56
N PHE A 48 6.58 2.23 -6.35
CA PHE A 48 5.93 0.94 -6.12
C PHE A 48 5.33 0.31 -7.38
N PHE A 49 4.78 1.12 -8.29
CA PHE A 49 3.99 0.60 -9.43
C PHE A 49 4.56 0.99 -10.80
N GLY A 50 5.42 2.00 -10.86
CA GLY A 50 6.06 2.48 -12.09
C GLY A 50 5.09 2.66 -13.25
N GLY A 51 5.50 2.19 -14.43
CA GLY A 51 4.71 2.23 -15.65
C GLY A 51 3.33 1.55 -15.57
N SER A 52 3.09 0.67 -14.59
CA SER A 52 1.78 0.01 -14.41
C SER A 52 0.76 0.89 -13.69
N TYR A 53 1.17 1.97 -13.04
CA TYR A 53 0.31 2.78 -12.19
C TYR A 53 -0.98 3.24 -12.89
N ARG A 54 -0.85 3.80 -14.09
CA ARG A 54 -1.99 4.28 -14.89
C ARG A 54 -3.01 3.19 -15.18
N ARG A 55 -2.55 1.97 -15.46
CA ARG A 55 -3.42 0.82 -15.72
C ARG A 55 -4.16 0.40 -14.45
N LEU A 56 -3.46 0.32 -13.32
CA LEU A 56 -4.03 -0.08 -12.03
C LEU A 56 -5.10 0.91 -11.55
N VAL A 57 -4.86 2.22 -11.69
CA VAL A 57 -5.88 3.24 -11.41
C VAL A 57 -7.10 3.10 -12.32
N GLY A 58 -6.89 2.75 -13.60
CA GLY A 58 -7.99 2.47 -14.53
C GLY A 58 -8.88 1.32 -14.05
N VAL A 59 -8.28 0.18 -13.73
CA VAL A 59 -8.99 -0.99 -13.18
C VAL A 59 -9.69 -0.63 -11.86
N LYS A 60 -9.00 0.08 -10.96
CA LYS A 60 -9.58 0.49 -9.67
C LYS A 60 -10.83 1.35 -9.87
N LYS A 61 -10.83 2.29 -10.82
CA LYS A 61 -12.00 3.14 -11.13
C LYS A 61 -13.15 2.37 -11.74
N GLU A 62 -12.86 1.31 -12.50
CA GLU A 62 -13.89 0.43 -13.08
C GLU A 62 -14.61 -0.38 -11.99
N TRP A 63 -13.85 -0.95 -11.06
CA TRP A 63 -14.38 -1.87 -10.03
C TRP A 63 -14.81 -1.18 -8.74
N ASP A 64 -14.16 -0.07 -8.37
CA ASP A 64 -14.47 0.72 -7.18
C ASP A 64 -14.57 2.22 -7.52
N PRO A 65 -15.58 2.63 -8.31
CA PRO A 65 -15.76 4.02 -8.72
C PRO A 65 -16.07 4.98 -7.56
N ARG A 66 -16.50 4.45 -6.40
CA ARG A 66 -16.81 5.24 -5.20
C ARG A 66 -15.63 5.33 -4.23
N GLY A 67 -14.55 4.58 -4.47
CA GLY A 67 -13.38 4.57 -3.60
C GLY A 67 -13.65 3.98 -2.22
N VAL A 68 -14.53 2.98 -2.11
CA VAL A 68 -14.88 2.32 -0.83
C VAL A 68 -13.68 1.61 -0.21
N PHE A 69 -12.82 0.99 -1.04
CA PHE A 69 -11.63 0.31 -0.55
C PHE A 69 -10.41 1.24 -0.65
N TRP A 70 -10.17 2.00 0.43
CA TRP A 70 -9.03 2.90 0.56
C TRP A 70 -7.95 2.31 1.46
N ALA A 71 -6.69 2.48 1.07
CA ALA A 71 -5.52 2.26 1.91
C ALA A 71 -4.41 3.23 1.49
N ALA A 72 -3.56 3.64 2.43
CA ALA A 72 -2.43 4.52 2.14
C ALA A 72 -1.56 3.92 1.02
N THR A 73 -1.06 4.80 0.14
CA THR A 73 -0.14 4.48 -0.99
C THR A 73 -0.60 3.37 -1.95
N THR A 74 -1.91 3.10 -2.04
CA THR A 74 -2.49 2.20 -3.06
C THR A 74 -2.99 2.96 -4.29
N PRO A 75 -3.13 2.32 -5.47
CA PRO A 75 -3.60 2.99 -6.68
C PRO A 75 -4.95 3.69 -6.48
N GLY A 76 -5.00 5.01 -6.72
CA GLY A 76 -6.21 5.82 -6.57
C GLY A 76 -6.43 6.36 -5.14
N SER A 77 -5.55 6.06 -4.19
CA SER A 77 -5.64 6.56 -2.81
C SER A 77 -5.45 8.08 -2.68
N GLU A 78 -4.80 8.73 -3.67
CA GLU A 78 -4.56 10.17 -3.73
C GLU A 78 -5.83 11.02 -3.85
N GLY A 79 -6.98 10.40 -4.14
CA GLY A 79 -8.29 11.07 -4.16
C GLY A 79 -8.86 11.37 -2.77
N TRP A 80 -8.24 10.85 -1.70
CA TRP A 80 -8.74 10.94 -0.33
C TRP A 80 -7.60 11.28 0.64
N GLY A 81 -7.93 11.96 1.74
CA GLY A 81 -6.99 12.27 2.83
C GLY A 81 -7.48 11.72 4.17
N VAL A 82 -6.55 11.39 5.05
CA VAL A 82 -6.86 11.06 6.45
C VAL A 82 -6.92 12.36 7.25
N GLU A 83 -8.07 12.64 7.84
CA GLU A 83 -8.22 13.70 8.83
C GLU A 83 -8.16 13.08 10.23
N GLY A 84 -7.25 13.58 11.08
CA GLY A 84 -7.15 13.37 12.53
C GLY A 84 -7.40 11.96 13.10
N VAL A 85 -6.35 11.30 13.59
CA VAL A 85 -6.53 10.17 14.53
C VAL A 85 -6.63 10.76 15.94
N GLU A 86 -7.81 10.71 16.57
CA GLU A 86 -7.89 10.93 18.01
C GLU A 86 -7.03 9.87 18.72
N GLU A 87 -6.24 10.30 19.72
CA GLU A 87 -5.31 9.45 20.46
C GLU A 87 -6.03 8.22 21.05
N GLY A 88 -5.97 7.07 20.37
CA GLY A 88 -6.57 5.83 20.86
C GLY A 88 -6.85 4.73 19.83
N GLY A 89 -6.85 5.02 18.52
CA GLY A 89 -7.11 4.02 17.48
C GLY A 89 -5.87 3.27 17.03
N GLY A 90 -5.54 2.14 17.67
CA GLY A 90 -4.50 1.23 17.18
C GLY A 90 -4.79 0.75 15.75
N SER A 91 -3.75 0.73 14.92
CA SER A 91 -3.75 0.30 13.49
C SER A 91 -4.10 -1.18 13.27
N ASP A 92 -4.38 -1.92 14.33
CA ASP A 92 -4.41 -3.38 14.29
C ASP A 92 -5.73 -3.93 13.74
N ALA A 93 -6.77 -3.10 13.61
CA ALA A 93 -8.09 -3.51 13.09
C ALA A 93 -8.15 -3.62 11.55
N GLY A 94 -7.22 -3.00 10.81
CA GLY A 94 -7.22 -3.03 9.34
C GLY A 94 -6.53 -4.27 8.76
N TRP A 95 -5.52 -4.78 9.45
CA TRP A 95 -4.64 -5.85 8.94
C TRP A 95 -5.34 -7.21 8.83
N GLU A 96 -6.25 -7.53 9.76
CA GLU A 96 -7.04 -8.77 9.70
C GLU A 96 -8.01 -8.78 8.53
N VAL A 97 -8.64 -7.63 8.23
CA VAL A 97 -9.58 -7.49 7.10
C VAL A 97 -8.83 -7.62 5.77
N VAL A 98 -7.67 -6.99 5.63
CA VAL A 98 -6.86 -7.06 4.39
C VAL A 98 -6.32 -8.47 4.17
N SER A 99 -5.83 -9.13 5.23
CA SER A 99 -5.34 -10.51 5.15
C SER A 99 -6.46 -11.50 4.80
N GLY A 100 -7.65 -11.31 5.38
CA GLY A 100 -8.83 -12.12 5.07
C GLY A 100 -9.31 -11.95 3.63
N LEU A 101 -9.35 -10.70 3.12
CA LEU A 101 -9.75 -10.42 1.74
C LEU A 101 -8.74 -11.01 0.74
N MET A 102 -7.44 -10.91 1.02
CA MET A 102 -6.39 -11.45 0.16
C MET A 102 -6.38 -12.98 0.15
N GLY A 103 -6.63 -13.63 1.29
CA GLY A 103 -6.83 -15.08 1.37
C GLY A 103 -8.06 -15.55 0.59
N TRP A 104 -9.18 -14.82 0.67
CA TRP A 104 -10.38 -15.13 -0.10
C TRP A 104 -10.16 -14.98 -1.61
N VAL A 105 -9.52 -13.89 -2.07
CA VAL A 105 -9.19 -13.68 -3.49
C VAL A 105 -8.29 -14.80 -4.02
N LEU A 106 -7.30 -15.25 -3.25
CA LEU A 106 -6.45 -16.38 -3.62
C LEU A 106 -7.21 -17.70 -3.67
N ALA A 107 -8.14 -17.95 -2.74
CA ALA A 107 -8.99 -19.14 -2.75
C ALA A 107 -9.97 -19.16 -3.93
N GLU A 108 -10.53 -18.00 -4.30
CA GLU A 108 -11.42 -17.85 -5.44
C GLU A 108 -10.66 -18.03 -6.77
N ALA A 109 -9.44 -17.50 -6.86
CA ALA A 109 -8.54 -17.71 -8.00
C ALA A 109 -8.09 -19.18 -8.15
N ALA A 110 -7.87 -19.89 -7.03
CA ALA A 110 -7.55 -21.31 -7.05
C ALA A 110 -8.71 -22.17 -7.58
N LYS A 111 -9.96 -21.88 -7.17
CA LYS A 111 -11.16 -22.56 -7.69
C LYS A 111 -11.37 -22.36 -9.19
N ALA A 112 -11.08 -21.15 -9.70
CA ALA A 112 -11.17 -20.88 -11.13
C ALA A 112 -10.19 -21.73 -11.96
N CYS A 113 -9.03 -22.09 -11.37
CA CYS A 113 -8.03 -22.95 -12.00
C CYS A 113 -8.49 -24.42 -12.09
N GLU A 114 -9.18 -24.93 -11.07
CA GLU A 114 -9.68 -26.32 -11.03
C GLU A 114 -10.83 -26.56 -12.02
N THR A 115 -11.66 -25.55 -12.27
CA THR A 115 -12.75 -25.65 -13.26
C THR A 115 -12.31 -25.49 -14.72
N GLY A 116 -11.06 -25.07 -14.96
CA GLY A 116 -10.50 -24.87 -16.31
C GLY A 116 -9.87 -26.12 -16.94
N ALA A 117 -9.72 -27.23 -16.21
CA ALA A 117 -9.08 -28.45 -16.70
C ALA A 117 -10.04 -29.44 -17.40
N ALA A 118 -11.32 -29.07 -17.62
CA ALA A 118 -12.34 -29.96 -18.18
C ALA A 118 -12.87 -29.57 -19.58
N SER A 119 -12.22 -28.63 -20.29
CA SER A 119 -12.54 -28.37 -21.70
C SER A 119 -11.31 -27.89 -22.47
N GLY A 120 -10.69 -28.81 -23.20
CA GLY A 120 -9.56 -28.54 -24.10
C GLY A 120 -8.71 -29.78 -24.33
#